data_AF-A0A6A6HZQ8-F1
#
_entry.id   AF-A0A6A6HZQ8-F1
#
_cell.length_a   1.000
_cell.length_b   1.000
_cell.length_c   1.000
_cell.angle_alpha   90.00
_cell.angle_beta   90.00
_cell.angle_gamma   90.00
#
_symmetry.space_group_name_H-M   'P 1'
#
loop_
_entity.id
_entity.type
_entity.pdbx_description
1 polymer ?
#
loop_
_entity_poly.entity_id
_entity_poly.type
_entity_poly.pdbx_seq_one_letter_code
_entity_poly.pdbx_strand_id
1 'polypeptide(L)'
;MSPAPITQDAAASPSPPNPTPPPLKTPVPPIDFDDIFHAKFMAIIQEFKDNPTSGQLTQKDRKTFIDNSYYETDRIFFGDRHLSDQDIKLRALTKVFYKVLAEEPWSEEWIRPHDVERKLSRFEMHKDSVELAAQHQLYTPREAIAAARRQAVRSKQAPQDRNNLRGPFDDIEIIYIPGTVSSTATSRIDRGTIYPVSVSSVAHILMTHICRDMTRPYAMAQKFVGCTDTEELMKMRQFACDVCDFAPHLLDNDNISLLVILLILTRSEICRRFENNGIRIEGSTISHRRAECMKQKMGWRTADERKPFDNVATELQTRVKNACFPAPRPTRSNARKPSRKSSTSATPSTPPIGFFSGPVGHMSRNPSVSYRITGPNGNANSSINIPAPPSRAFSSMSFKKPSNPDPRKSKGGPGSSAAEPMDLS
;
A
#
# COMPACT_ATOMS: atom_id res chain seq x y z
N MET A 1 79.17 -6.73 46.79
CA MET A 1 79.23 -7.15 45.38
C MET A 1 79.20 -8.67 45.38
N SER A 2 78.05 -9.23 45.01
CA SER A 2 77.75 -10.68 45.08
C SER A 2 77.89 -11.31 43.69
N PRO A 3 78.30 -12.60 43.60
CA PRO A 3 78.66 -13.24 42.33
C PRO A 3 77.44 -13.67 41.51
N ALA A 4 77.64 -13.79 40.20
CA ALA A 4 76.65 -14.15 39.20
C ALA A 4 76.15 -15.61 39.35
N PRO A 5 74.89 -15.91 38.96
CA PRO A 5 74.37 -17.26 38.99
C PRO A 5 74.61 -18.01 37.68
N ILE A 6 74.75 -19.32 37.86
CA ILE A 6 75.10 -20.38 36.92
C ILE A 6 73.93 -20.72 35.99
N THR A 7 74.24 -20.90 34.71
CA THR A 7 73.40 -21.44 33.64
C THR A 7 73.04 -22.91 33.87
N GLN A 8 71.75 -23.25 33.78
CA GLN A 8 71.27 -24.62 33.55
C GLN A 8 70.66 -24.70 32.16
N ASP A 9 71.37 -25.35 31.25
CA ASP A 9 70.83 -25.84 29.98
C ASP A 9 69.96 -27.07 30.26
N ALA A 10 68.65 -26.90 30.08
CA ALA A 10 67.71 -28.01 29.94
C ALA A 10 67.19 -28.00 28.50
N ALA A 11 67.56 -29.02 27.74
CA ALA A 11 67.09 -29.26 26.38
C ALA A 11 65.57 -29.44 26.35
N ALA A 12 64.86 -28.47 25.76
CA ALA A 12 63.44 -28.57 25.46
C ALA A 12 63.24 -29.16 24.05
N SER A 13 62.49 -30.26 23.99
CA SER A 13 62.01 -30.91 22.76
C SER A 13 61.34 -29.92 21.79
N PRO A 14 61.46 -30.11 20.47
CA PRO A 14 60.75 -29.29 19.49
C PRO A 14 59.24 -29.54 19.59
N SER A 15 58.50 -28.48 19.86
CA SER A 15 57.03 -28.47 19.75
C SER A 15 56.61 -28.61 18.29
N PRO A 16 55.48 -29.29 17.99
CA PRO A 16 54.99 -29.42 16.63
C PRO A 16 54.64 -28.04 16.04
N PRO A 17 54.78 -27.84 14.71
CA PRO A 17 54.48 -26.57 14.08
C PRO A 17 53.00 -26.23 14.27
N ASN A 18 52.76 -25.03 14.80
CA ASN A 18 51.43 -24.42 14.86
C ASN A 18 50.81 -24.44 13.45
N PRO A 19 49.56 -24.89 13.27
CA PRO A 19 48.87 -24.74 12.01
C PRO A 19 48.69 -23.24 11.75
N THR A 20 49.28 -22.79 10.65
CA THR A 20 49.10 -21.45 10.09
C THR A 20 47.59 -21.15 10.01
N PRO A 21 47.11 -20.01 10.51
CA PRO A 21 45.71 -19.64 10.33
C PRO A 21 45.39 -19.62 8.84
N PRO A 22 44.24 -20.16 8.41
CA PRO A 22 43.87 -20.15 7.00
C PRO A 22 43.88 -18.70 6.50
N PRO A 23 44.33 -18.45 5.26
CA PRO A 23 44.33 -17.11 4.70
C PRO A 23 42.92 -16.53 4.84
N LEU A 24 42.83 -15.37 5.49
CA LEU A 24 41.65 -14.52 5.48
C LEU A 24 41.21 -14.40 4.03
N LYS A 25 40.11 -15.10 3.67
CA LYS A 25 39.47 -14.93 2.37
C LYS A 25 39.21 -13.44 2.25
N THR A 26 39.89 -12.80 1.29
CA THR A 26 39.54 -11.48 0.80
C THR A 26 38.02 -11.49 0.59
N PRO A 27 37.26 -10.56 1.20
CA PRO A 27 35.83 -10.56 1.03
C PRO A 27 35.56 -10.35 -0.46
N VAL A 28 35.03 -11.39 -1.10
CA VAL A 28 34.39 -11.25 -2.41
C VAL A 28 33.43 -10.08 -2.25
N PRO A 29 33.49 -9.05 -3.14
CA PRO A 29 32.57 -7.92 -3.03
C PRO A 29 31.15 -8.48 -2.92
N PRO A 30 30.34 -8.01 -1.96
CA PRO A 30 29.02 -8.55 -1.74
C PRO A 30 28.27 -8.46 -3.06
N ILE A 31 27.97 -9.62 -3.65
CA ILE A 31 27.32 -9.66 -4.95
C ILE A 31 25.92 -9.10 -4.73
N ASP A 32 25.60 -8.02 -5.44
CA ASP A 32 24.32 -7.34 -5.29
C ASP A 32 23.16 -8.25 -5.69
N PHE A 33 22.07 -8.24 -4.90
CA PHE A 33 20.92 -9.12 -5.15
C PHE A 33 20.37 -8.93 -6.56
N ASP A 34 20.22 -7.67 -7.01
CA ASP A 34 19.60 -7.38 -8.29
C ASP A 34 20.48 -7.84 -9.46
N ASP A 35 21.81 -7.78 -9.30
CA ASP A 35 22.76 -8.24 -10.32
C ASP A 35 22.72 -9.78 -10.45
N ILE A 36 22.63 -10.51 -9.34
CA ILE A 36 22.43 -11.98 -9.35
C ILE A 36 21.11 -12.33 -10.03
N PHE A 37 20.04 -11.65 -9.63
CA PHE A 37 18.70 -11.86 -10.18
C PHE A 37 18.69 -11.61 -11.69
N HIS A 38 19.28 -10.50 -12.13
CA HIS A 38 19.34 -10.14 -13.55
C HIS A 38 20.15 -11.14 -14.37
N ALA A 39 21.33 -11.54 -13.88
CA ALA A 39 22.16 -12.54 -14.56
C ALA A 39 21.43 -13.88 -14.70
N LYS A 40 20.74 -14.33 -13.65
CA LYS A 40 19.93 -15.56 -13.67
C LYS A 40 18.77 -15.47 -14.66
N PHE A 41 18.04 -14.36 -14.62
CA PHE A 41 16.93 -14.13 -15.51
C PHE A 41 17.36 -14.13 -16.99
N MET A 42 18.47 -13.46 -17.30
CA MET A 42 19.00 -13.43 -18.67
C MET A 42 19.53 -14.80 -19.13
N ALA A 43 20.12 -15.59 -18.23
CA ALA A 43 20.53 -16.96 -18.54
C ALA A 43 19.32 -17.84 -18.93
N ILE A 44 18.22 -17.77 -18.19
CA ILE A 44 16.98 -18.52 -18.51
C ILE A 44 16.39 -18.05 -19.85
N ILE A 45 16.41 -16.75 -20.12
CA ILE A 45 15.96 -16.21 -21.42
C ILE A 45 16.82 -16.75 -22.56
N GLN A 46 18.14 -16.78 -22.39
CA GLN A 46 19.06 -17.25 -23.41
C GLN A 46 18.85 -18.74 -23.68
N GLU A 47 18.73 -19.56 -22.64
CA GLU A 47 18.42 -20.99 -22.75
C GLU A 47 17.08 -21.23 -23.48
N PHE A 48 16.05 -20.42 -23.18
CA PHE A 48 14.77 -20.51 -23.87
C PHE A 48 14.87 -20.18 -25.37
N LYS A 49 15.65 -19.15 -25.72
CA LYS A 49 15.87 -18.72 -27.12
C LYS A 49 16.69 -19.74 -27.91
N ASP A 50 17.68 -20.34 -27.27
CA ASP A 50 18.59 -21.30 -27.91
C ASP A 50 17.94 -22.68 -28.11
N ASN A 51 16.82 -22.95 -27.43
CA ASN A 51 16.06 -24.17 -27.61
C ASN A 51 15.16 -24.09 -28.86
N PRO A 52 15.44 -24.88 -29.92
CA PRO A 52 14.70 -24.85 -31.19
C PRO A 52 13.27 -25.40 -31.09
N THR A 53 12.92 -26.03 -29.97
CA THR A 53 11.55 -26.52 -29.70
C THR A 53 10.70 -25.52 -28.91
N SER A 54 11.31 -24.43 -28.43
CA SER A 54 10.60 -23.38 -27.71
C SER A 54 9.63 -22.66 -28.64
N GLY A 55 8.35 -22.64 -28.24
CA GLY A 55 7.35 -21.80 -28.90
C GLY A 55 7.53 -20.31 -28.57
N GLN A 56 6.51 -19.50 -28.88
CA GLN A 56 6.50 -18.10 -28.44
C GLN A 56 6.44 -18.00 -26.92
N LEU A 57 7.25 -17.10 -26.34
CA LEU A 57 7.31 -16.85 -24.91
C LEU A 57 5.94 -16.41 -24.35
N THR A 58 5.29 -17.29 -23.57
CA THR A 58 3.98 -17.02 -22.98
C THR A 58 4.08 -16.20 -21.68
N GLN A 59 2.95 -15.69 -21.19
CA GLN A 59 2.87 -15.01 -19.89
C GLN A 59 3.23 -15.96 -18.73
N LYS A 60 2.81 -17.22 -18.82
CA LYS A 60 3.10 -18.25 -17.81
C LYS A 60 4.61 -18.52 -17.74
N ASP A 61 5.28 -18.58 -18.88
CA ASP A 61 6.72 -18.80 -18.94
C ASP A 61 7.48 -17.63 -18.31
N ARG A 62 7.13 -16.38 -18.65
CA ARG A 62 7.72 -15.18 -18.04
C ARG A 62 7.62 -15.18 -16.53
N LYS A 63 6.42 -15.47 -16.00
CA LYS A 63 6.19 -15.57 -14.56
C LYS A 63 7.08 -16.65 -13.93
N THR A 64 7.17 -17.80 -14.58
CA THR A 64 7.99 -18.93 -14.12
C THR A 64 9.49 -18.58 -14.13
N PHE A 65 9.97 -17.88 -15.16
CA PHE A 65 11.36 -17.48 -15.27
C PHE A 65 11.75 -16.49 -14.17
N ILE A 66 10.88 -15.51 -13.91
CA ILE A 66 11.08 -14.54 -12.82
C ILE A 66 11.03 -15.23 -11.47
N ASP A 67 10.04 -16.12 -11.25
CA ASP A 67 9.91 -16.88 -10.00
C ASP A 67 11.18 -17.74 -9.74
N ASN A 68 11.65 -18.48 -10.74
CA ASN A 68 12.86 -19.30 -10.62
C ASN A 68 14.10 -18.46 -10.33
N SER A 69 14.29 -17.36 -11.08
CA SER A 69 15.40 -16.42 -10.88
C SER A 69 15.39 -15.85 -9.47
N TYR A 70 14.21 -15.47 -8.96
CA TYR A 70 14.06 -14.98 -7.60
C TYR A 70 14.42 -16.04 -6.57
N TYR A 71 13.86 -17.26 -6.65
CA TYR A 71 14.10 -18.29 -5.63
C TYR A 71 15.57 -18.71 -5.55
N GLU A 72 16.25 -18.82 -6.69
CA GLU A 72 17.69 -19.10 -6.70
C GLU A 72 18.49 -17.94 -6.11
N THR A 73 18.16 -16.71 -6.48
CA THR A 73 18.84 -15.51 -5.96
C THR A 73 18.63 -15.34 -4.45
N ASP A 74 17.40 -15.53 -3.98
CA ASP A 74 17.04 -15.48 -2.57
C ASP A 74 17.82 -16.51 -1.75
N ARG A 75 18.00 -17.73 -2.29
CA ARG A 75 18.81 -18.78 -1.66
C ARG A 75 20.31 -18.42 -1.63
N ILE A 76 20.83 -17.77 -2.66
CA ILE A 76 22.26 -17.37 -2.72
C ILE A 76 22.52 -16.19 -1.78
N PHE A 77 21.67 -15.16 -1.80
CA PHE A 77 21.89 -13.90 -1.12
C PHE A 77 21.45 -13.92 0.36
N PHE A 78 20.23 -14.40 0.62
CA PHE A 78 19.73 -14.56 1.99
C PHE A 78 20.04 -15.94 2.53
N GLY A 79 19.74 -16.99 1.77
CA GLY A 79 20.01 -18.38 2.15
C GLY A 79 19.44 -18.80 3.50
N ASP A 80 20.04 -19.83 4.08
CA ASP A 80 19.64 -20.39 5.39
C ASP A 80 20.46 -19.79 6.55
N ARG A 81 21.11 -18.65 6.33
CA ARG A 81 21.89 -17.97 7.38
C ARG A 81 20.95 -17.27 8.37
N HIS A 82 21.46 -17.01 9.56
CA HIS A 82 20.76 -16.15 10.50
C HIS A 82 20.68 -14.72 9.92
N LEU A 83 19.47 -14.25 9.65
CA LEU A 83 19.21 -12.94 9.08
C LEU A 83 19.05 -11.89 10.18
N SER A 84 19.55 -10.67 9.92
CA SER A 84 19.24 -9.52 10.76
C SER A 84 17.78 -9.09 10.58
N ASP A 85 17.21 -8.32 11.52
CA ASP A 85 15.86 -7.75 11.35
C ASP A 85 15.75 -6.91 10.07
N GLN A 86 16.82 -6.20 9.72
CA GLN A 86 16.90 -5.44 8.48
C GLN A 86 16.87 -6.35 7.24
N ASP A 87 17.65 -7.43 7.23
CA ASP A 87 17.65 -8.41 6.14
C ASP A 87 16.29 -9.10 5.99
N ILE A 88 15.62 -9.40 7.11
CA ILE A 88 14.28 -10.00 7.13
C ILE A 88 13.26 -9.05 6.46
N LYS A 89 13.31 -7.75 6.78
CA LYS A 89 12.48 -6.72 6.15
C LYS A 89 12.78 -6.58 4.66
N LEU A 90 14.07 -6.54 4.29
CA LEU A 90 14.51 -6.43 2.90
C LEU A 90 14.09 -7.65 2.08
N ARG A 91 14.25 -8.87 2.61
CA ARG A 91 13.80 -10.10 1.96
C ARG A 91 12.30 -10.08 1.69
N ALA A 92 11.50 -9.67 2.67
CA ALA A 92 10.06 -9.59 2.55
C ALA A 92 9.60 -8.55 1.51
N LEU A 93 10.17 -7.34 1.51
CA LEU A 93 9.83 -6.33 0.49
C LEU A 93 10.34 -6.68 -0.90
N THR A 94 11.54 -7.25 -0.99
CA THR A 94 12.08 -7.73 -2.27
C THR A 94 11.14 -8.78 -2.86
N LYS A 95 10.56 -9.65 -2.01
CA LYS A 95 9.50 -10.59 -2.39
C LYS A 95 8.33 -9.88 -3.06
N VAL A 96 7.79 -8.82 -2.43
CA VAL A 96 6.68 -8.04 -2.96
C VAL A 96 7.03 -7.41 -4.30
N PHE A 97 8.18 -6.74 -4.40
CA PHE A 97 8.57 -6.02 -5.60
C PHE A 97 8.86 -6.95 -6.78
N TYR A 98 9.52 -8.10 -6.60
CA TYR A 98 9.66 -9.03 -7.74
C TYR A 98 8.30 -9.63 -8.14
N LYS A 99 7.37 -9.87 -7.21
CA LYS A 99 6.02 -10.32 -7.58
C LYS A 99 5.25 -9.26 -8.36
N VAL A 100 5.43 -7.97 -8.03
CA VAL A 100 4.97 -6.86 -8.89
C VAL A 100 5.59 -6.99 -10.27
N LEU A 101 6.90 -7.20 -10.38
CA LEU A 101 7.57 -7.39 -11.67
C LEU A 101 7.02 -8.60 -12.47
N ALA A 102 6.67 -9.69 -11.78
CA ALA A 102 6.17 -10.93 -12.38
C ALA A 102 4.69 -10.88 -12.79
N GLU A 103 3.85 -10.18 -12.02
CA GLU A 103 2.39 -10.15 -12.21
C GLU A 103 1.87 -8.86 -12.85
N GLU A 104 2.63 -7.76 -12.74
CA GLU A 104 2.32 -6.47 -13.33
C GLU A 104 3.47 -6.01 -14.19
N PRO A 105 3.51 -6.51 -15.42
CA PRO A 105 4.58 -6.16 -16.32
C PRO A 105 4.47 -4.71 -16.78
N TRP A 106 5.39 -3.85 -16.38
CA TRP A 106 5.31 -2.44 -16.73
C TRP A 106 6.27 -2.02 -17.86
N SER A 107 7.17 -2.91 -18.30
CA SER A 107 8.19 -2.66 -19.35
C SER A 107 7.90 -3.41 -20.65
N GLU A 108 7.78 -2.67 -21.75
CA GLU A 108 7.40 -3.15 -23.09
C GLU A 108 8.28 -4.27 -23.66
N GLU A 109 9.56 -4.34 -23.28
CA GLU A 109 10.54 -5.20 -23.94
C GLU A 109 10.45 -6.68 -23.50
N TRP A 110 10.14 -6.96 -22.24
CA TRP A 110 10.19 -8.32 -21.68
C TRP A 110 8.94 -8.75 -20.94
N ILE A 111 8.06 -7.83 -20.58
CA ILE A 111 6.95 -8.12 -19.69
C ILE A 111 5.74 -7.24 -20.13
N ARG A 112 4.63 -7.85 -20.62
CA ARG A 112 3.53 -7.12 -21.33
C ARG A 112 2.67 -6.16 -20.47
N PRO A 113 2.55 -4.87 -20.81
CA PRO A 113 1.66 -3.88 -20.15
C PRO A 113 0.16 -4.23 -20.07
N HIS A 114 -0.29 -5.28 -20.76
CA HIS A 114 -1.71 -5.57 -20.96
C HIS A 114 -2.43 -6.16 -19.74
N ASP A 115 -1.73 -6.61 -18.70
CA ASP A 115 -2.38 -7.19 -17.52
C ASP A 115 -3.01 -6.13 -16.60
N VAL A 116 -2.39 -4.96 -16.52
CA VAL A 116 -2.96 -3.78 -15.82
C VAL A 116 -4.18 -3.27 -16.59
N GLU A 117 -4.13 -3.30 -17.92
CA GLU A 117 -5.25 -2.88 -18.78
C GLU A 117 -6.41 -3.88 -18.80
N ARG A 118 -6.16 -5.19 -18.64
CA ARG A 118 -7.22 -6.22 -18.53
C ARG A 118 -8.13 -5.95 -17.33
N LYS A 119 -7.59 -5.33 -16.27
CA LYS A 119 -8.31 -4.96 -15.04
C LYS A 119 -9.08 -3.64 -15.16
N LEU A 120 -8.99 -2.94 -16.30
CA LEU A 120 -9.85 -1.78 -16.61
C LEU A 120 -11.29 -2.17 -16.94
N SER A 121 -11.60 -3.47 -17.00
CA SER A 121 -12.96 -4.01 -17.23
C SER A 121 -13.99 -3.60 -16.17
N ARG A 122 -13.55 -3.04 -15.04
CA ARG A 122 -14.42 -2.52 -13.98
C ARG A 122 -14.76 -1.04 -14.15
N PHE A 123 -14.16 -0.35 -15.12
CA PHE A 123 -14.61 0.99 -15.46
C PHE A 123 -15.80 0.94 -16.40
N GLU A 124 -16.76 1.83 -16.18
CA GLU A 124 -17.84 2.16 -17.11
C GLU A 124 -17.62 3.60 -17.60
N MET A 125 -18.03 3.90 -18.84
CA MET A 125 -18.01 5.28 -19.34
C MET A 125 -19.03 6.10 -18.56
N HIS A 126 -18.65 7.29 -18.08
CA HIS A 126 -19.62 8.15 -17.42
C HIS A 126 -20.66 8.61 -18.45
N LYS A 127 -21.94 8.63 -18.06
CA LYS A 127 -23.07 8.94 -18.96
C LYS A 127 -22.89 10.27 -19.70
N ASP A 128 -22.31 11.26 -19.04
CA ASP A 128 -22.14 12.60 -19.58
C ASP A 128 -20.93 12.69 -20.54
N SER A 129 -20.07 11.67 -20.55
CA SER A 129 -18.89 11.59 -21.42
C SER A 129 -19.10 10.70 -22.65
N VAL A 130 -20.22 9.97 -22.75
CA VAL A 130 -20.47 9.03 -23.87
C VAL A 130 -20.48 9.75 -25.22
N GLU A 131 -21.18 10.88 -25.32
CA GLU A 131 -21.29 11.63 -26.57
C GLU A 131 -19.94 12.25 -26.97
N LEU A 132 -19.24 12.87 -26.01
CA LEU A 132 -17.90 13.43 -26.25
C LEU A 132 -16.90 12.35 -26.65
N ALA A 133 -16.91 11.19 -25.98
CA ALA A 133 -16.04 10.06 -26.31
C ALA A 133 -16.31 9.53 -27.73
N ALA A 134 -17.57 9.47 -28.15
CA ALA A 134 -17.94 9.06 -29.51
C ALA A 134 -17.40 10.01 -30.59
N GLN A 135 -17.32 11.33 -30.32
CA GLN A 135 -16.68 12.29 -31.23
C GLN A 135 -15.19 11.98 -31.47
N HIS A 136 -14.53 11.39 -30.48
CA HIS A 136 -13.15 10.92 -30.57
C HIS A 136 -13.02 9.45 -31.04
N GLN A 137 -14.11 8.81 -31.45
CA GLN A 137 -14.15 7.38 -31.83
C GLN A 137 -13.74 6.44 -30.67
N LEU A 138 -14.06 6.82 -29.44
CA LEU A 138 -13.78 6.06 -28.23
C LEU A 138 -15.10 5.52 -27.67
N TYR A 139 -15.28 4.20 -27.65
CA TYR A 139 -16.52 3.57 -27.22
C TYR A 139 -16.39 2.86 -25.88
N THR A 140 -15.16 2.57 -25.45
CA THR A 140 -14.90 1.90 -24.18
C THR A 140 -13.94 2.70 -23.30
N PRO A 141 -14.03 2.57 -21.95
CA PRO A 141 -13.05 3.15 -21.03
C PRO A 141 -11.61 2.73 -21.35
N ARG A 142 -11.42 1.48 -21.77
CA ARG A 142 -10.10 0.95 -22.14
C ARG A 142 -9.51 1.69 -23.34
N GLU A 143 -10.30 1.93 -24.38
CA GLU A 143 -9.88 2.70 -25.55
C GLU A 143 -9.54 4.14 -25.17
N ALA A 144 -10.39 4.77 -24.35
CA ALA A 144 -10.18 6.15 -23.93
C ALA A 144 -8.91 6.32 -23.09
N ILE A 145 -8.65 5.42 -22.13
CA ILE A 145 -7.40 5.42 -21.34
C ILE A 145 -6.19 5.16 -22.24
N ALA A 146 -6.29 4.22 -23.19
CA ALA A 146 -5.20 3.94 -24.12
C ALA A 146 -4.89 5.15 -25.02
N ALA A 147 -5.92 5.85 -25.51
CA ALA A 147 -5.78 7.08 -26.28
C ALA A 147 -5.12 8.19 -25.46
N ALA A 148 -5.58 8.40 -24.22
CA ALA A 148 -5.00 9.37 -23.29
C ALA A 148 -3.51 9.08 -23.00
N ARG A 149 -3.13 7.81 -22.81
CA ARG A 149 -1.72 7.42 -22.63
C ARG A 149 -0.86 7.71 -23.86
N ARG A 150 -1.34 7.35 -25.06
CA ARG A 150 -0.61 7.65 -26.32
C ARG A 150 -0.40 9.16 -26.47
N GLN A 151 -1.42 9.95 -26.14
CA GLN A 151 -1.31 11.40 -26.18
C GLN A 151 -0.34 11.96 -25.14
N ALA A 152 -0.34 11.44 -23.91
CA ALA A 152 0.60 11.85 -22.88
C ALA A 152 2.07 11.54 -23.28
N VAL A 153 2.32 10.41 -23.94
CA VAL A 153 3.64 10.08 -24.50
C VAL A 153 4.03 11.06 -25.62
N ARG A 154 3.13 11.33 -26.57
CA ARG A 154 3.37 12.29 -27.66
C ARG A 154 3.61 13.71 -27.15
N SER A 155 2.87 14.13 -26.12
CA SER A 155 2.97 15.47 -25.55
C SER A 155 4.29 15.70 -24.82
N LYS A 156 4.92 14.64 -24.29
CA LYS A 156 6.29 14.73 -23.73
C LYS A 156 7.37 14.92 -24.81
N GLN A 157 7.07 14.57 -26.06
CA GLN A 157 7.99 14.69 -27.20
C GLN A 157 7.79 15.99 -28.00
N ALA A 158 6.67 16.70 -27.79
CA ALA A 158 6.37 17.95 -28.46
C ALA A 158 6.83 19.17 -27.64
N PRO A 159 7.17 20.31 -28.27
CA PRO A 159 7.41 21.56 -27.55
C PRO A 159 6.13 21.95 -26.79
N GLN A 160 6.24 22.18 -25.48
CA GLN A 160 5.10 22.54 -24.63
C GLN A 160 4.49 23.87 -25.08
N ASP A 161 3.40 23.81 -25.81
CA ASP A 161 2.61 25.00 -26.12
C ASP A 161 1.77 25.37 -24.88
N ARG A 162 2.12 26.46 -24.23
CA ARG A 162 1.58 26.86 -22.90
C ARG A 162 0.10 27.27 -22.93
N ASN A 163 -0.51 27.34 -24.12
CA ASN A 163 -1.84 27.92 -24.31
C ASN A 163 -3.02 26.96 -24.11
N ASN A 164 -2.81 25.65 -24.08
CA ASN A 164 -3.85 24.68 -23.73
C ASN A 164 -3.41 23.82 -22.54
N LEU A 165 -3.82 24.23 -21.34
CA LEU A 165 -3.56 23.49 -20.10
C LEU A 165 -4.39 22.20 -19.99
N ARG A 166 -5.44 22.04 -20.82
CA ARG A 166 -6.25 20.82 -20.87
C ARG A 166 -5.91 19.97 -22.08
N GLY A 167 -5.66 18.70 -21.84
CA GLY A 167 -5.52 17.68 -22.87
C GLY A 167 -6.88 17.33 -23.51
N PRO A 168 -6.90 16.78 -24.73
CA PRO A 168 -8.13 16.45 -25.45
C PRO A 168 -8.99 15.36 -24.78
N PHE A 169 -8.47 14.69 -23.76
CA PHE A 169 -9.15 13.63 -23.03
C PHE A 169 -9.45 13.99 -21.57
N ASP A 170 -9.16 15.24 -21.15
CA ASP A 170 -9.37 15.66 -19.76
C ASP A 170 -10.85 15.69 -19.38
N ASP A 171 -11.72 15.99 -20.35
CA ASP A 171 -13.17 16.10 -20.17
C ASP A 171 -13.91 14.76 -20.39
N ILE A 172 -13.20 13.70 -20.77
CA ILE A 172 -13.78 12.35 -20.87
C ILE A 172 -13.61 11.65 -19.52
N GLU A 173 -14.73 11.32 -18.89
CA GLU A 173 -14.77 10.74 -17.55
C GLU A 173 -15.31 9.30 -17.55
N ILE A 174 -14.81 8.53 -16.60
CA ILE A 174 -15.19 7.14 -16.35
C ILE A 174 -15.47 6.95 -14.87
N ILE A 175 -16.27 5.94 -14.53
CA ILE A 175 -16.59 5.57 -13.15
C ILE A 175 -16.09 4.17 -12.86
N TYR A 176 -15.52 3.97 -11.67
CA TYR A 176 -15.08 2.64 -11.23
C TYR A 176 -16.24 1.91 -10.55
N ILE A 177 -16.58 0.73 -11.06
CA ILE A 177 -17.61 -0.13 -10.47
C ILE A 177 -16.93 -1.23 -9.65
N PRO A 178 -17.01 -1.18 -8.31
CA PRO A 178 -16.35 -2.16 -7.47
C PRO A 178 -16.95 -3.56 -7.67
N GLY A 179 -16.08 -4.58 -7.59
CA GLY A 179 -16.53 -5.98 -7.61
C GLY A 179 -17.37 -6.31 -6.38
N THR A 180 -18.63 -6.70 -6.59
CA THR A 180 -19.53 -7.13 -5.52
C THR A 180 -19.67 -8.65 -5.47
N VAL A 181 -20.36 -9.15 -4.44
CA VAL A 181 -20.60 -10.59 -4.21
C VAL A 181 -21.59 -11.23 -5.20
N SER A 182 -22.29 -10.44 -6.03
CA SER A 182 -23.21 -10.96 -7.06
C SER A 182 -23.49 -9.92 -8.15
N SER A 183 -23.89 -10.36 -9.35
CA SER A 183 -24.33 -9.45 -10.43
C SER A 183 -25.48 -8.54 -9.98
N THR A 184 -26.42 -9.06 -9.18
CA THR A 184 -27.54 -8.30 -8.59
C THR A 184 -27.07 -7.21 -7.63
N ALA A 185 -26.01 -7.45 -6.86
CA ALA A 185 -25.44 -6.41 -6.00
C ALA A 185 -24.76 -5.31 -6.83
N THR A 186 -24.08 -5.69 -7.92
CA THR A 186 -23.46 -4.73 -8.87
C THR A 186 -24.51 -3.89 -9.61
N SER A 187 -25.65 -4.47 -10.00
CA SER A 187 -26.71 -3.73 -10.70
C SER A 187 -27.45 -2.72 -9.80
N ARG A 188 -27.47 -2.95 -8.49
CA ARG A 188 -28.04 -2.03 -7.48
C ARG A 188 -27.14 -0.84 -7.14
N ILE A 189 -25.90 -0.81 -7.63
CA ILE A 189 -25.01 0.34 -7.44
C ILE A 189 -25.57 1.53 -8.21
N ASP A 190 -25.80 2.63 -7.49
CA ASP A 190 -26.19 3.90 -8.10
C ASP A 190 -24.96 4.57 -8.72
N ARG A 191 -24.81 4.41 -10.04
CA ARG A 191 -23.72 5.01 -10.82
C ARG A 191 -23.70 6.53 -10.77
N GLY A 192 -24.84 7.18 -10.52
CA GLY A 192 -24.93 8.64 -10.42
C GLY A 192 -24.30 9.22 -9.15
N THR A 193 -23.96 8.37 -8.18
CA THR A 193 -23.34 8.79 -6.90
C THR A 193 -21.83 8.53 -6.85
N ILE A 194 -21.28 7.84 -7.84
CA ILE A 194 -19.84 7.53 -7.92
C ILE A 194 -19.12 8.74 -8.50
N TYR A 195 -18.01 9.12 -7.88
CA TYR A 195 -17.18 10.21 -8.37
C TYR A 195 -16.61 9.86 -9.75
N PRO A 196 -16.88 10.67 -10.79
CA PRO A 196 -16.31 10.46 -12.12
C PRO A 196 -14.83 10.86 -12.13
N VAL A 197 -14.03 10.08 -12.84
CA VAL A 197 -12.59 10.30 -12.97
C VAL A 197 -12.23 10.51 -14.43
N SER A 198 -11.48 11.57 -14.71
CA SER A 198 -10.93 11.81 -16.05
C SER A 198 -10.03 10.66 -16.52
N VAL A 199 -10.19 10.22 -17.77
CA VAL A 199 -9.33 9.19 -18.38
C VAL A 199 -7.87 9.63 -18.44
N SER A 200 -7.60 10.94 -18.54
CA SER A 200 -6.26 11.51 -18.46
C SER A 200 -5.62 11.29 -17.09
N SER A 201 -6.38 11.43 -16.00
CA SER A 201 -5.89 11.15 -14.64
C SER A 201 -5.53 9.68 -14.47
N VAL A 202 -6.39 8.76 -14.95
CA VAL A 202 -6.09 7.32 -14.91
C VAL A 202 -4.84 7.00 -15.72
N ALA A 203 -4.74 7.54 -16.94
CA ALA A 203 -3.58 7.40 -17.80
C ALA A 203 -2.30 7.91 -17.14
N HIS A 204 -2.36 9.08 -16.50
CA HIS A 204 -1.24 9.66 -15.77
C HIS A 204 -0.75 8.72 -14.67
N ILE A 205 -1.64 8.24 -13.79
CA ILE A 205 -1.27 7.35 -12.68
C ILE A 205 -0.69 6.03 -13.17
N LEU A 206 -1.23 5.44 -14.24
CA LEU A 206 -0.64 4.25 -14.86
C LEU A 206 0.76 4.52 -15.44
N MET A 207 1.00 5.73 -15.95
CA MET A 207 2.29 6.13 -16.51
C MET A 207 3.32 6.56 -15.45
N THR A 208 2.88 6.98 -14.28
CA THR A 208 3.74 7.44 -13.18
C THR A 208 3.73 6.49 -11.99
N HIS A 209 3.23 5.27 -12.17
CA HIS A 209 3.20 4.25 -11.13
C HIS A 209 4.62 3.98 -10.61
N ILE A 210 4.81 3.92 -9.28
CA ILE A 210 6.15 3.85 -8.68
C ILE A 210 6.94 2.59 -9.07
N CYS A 211 6.23 1.52 -9.42
CA CYS A 211 6.83 0.27 -9.88
C CYS A 211 6.96 0.17 -11.41
N ARG A 212 6.57 1.20 -12.18
CA ARG A 212 6.47 1.11 -13.64
C ARG A 212 7.82 0.79 -14.29
N ASP A 213 8.85 1.53 -13.93
CA ASP A 213 10.18 1.37 -14.53
C ASP A 213 11.12 0.58 -13.60
N MET A 214 10.55 -0.21 -12.68
CA MET A 214 11.31 -0.96 -11.69
C MET A 214 11.95 -2.20 -12.33
N THR A 215 13.28 -2.21 -12.38
CA THR A 215 14.09 -3.35 -12.83
C THR A 215 14.92 -3.98 -11.71
N ARG A 216 14.96 -3.32 -10.55
CA ARG A 216 15.80 -3.65 -9.39
C ARG A 216 14.96 -3.80 -8.12
N PRO A 217 14.30 -4.94 -7.91
CA PRO A 217 13.38 -5.15 -6.79
C PRO A 217 14.05 -5.02 -5.41
N TYR A 218 15.33 -5.39 -5.26
CA TYR A 218 16.04 -5.27 -3.99
C TYR A 218 16.43 -3.81 -3.70
N ALA A 219 16.93 -3.07 -4.69
CA ALA A 219 17.16 -1.63 -4.53
C ALA A 219 15.86 -0.87 -4.20
N MET A 220 14.73 -1.27 -4.79
CA MET A 220 13.42 -0.73 -4.43
C MET A 220 13.04 -1.06 -2.98
N ALA A 221 13.30 -2.29 -2.52
CA ALA A 221 13.11 -2.67 -1.12
C ALA A 221 13.97 -1.82 -0.18
N GLN A 222 15.25 -1.61 -0.51
CA GLN A 222 16.14 -0.73 0.25
C GLN A 222 15.59 0.70 0.34
N LYS A 223 15.10 1.24 -0.78
CA LYS A 223 14.45 2.56 -0.81
C LYS A 223 13.29 2.63 0.17
N PHE A 224 12.36 1.68 0.16
CA PHE A 224 11.19 1.69 1.04
C PHE A 224 11.54 1.47 2.51
N VAL A 225 12.43 0.52 2.82
CA VAL A 225 12.85 0.25 4.20
C VAL A 225 13.60 1.47 4.76
N GLY A 226 14.53 2.05 3.97
CA GLY A 226 15.42 3.13 4.40
C GLY A 226 14.88 4.56 4.22
N CYS A 227 13.72 4.76 3.60
CA CYS A 227 13.21 6.10 3.29
C CYS A 227 13.00 6.95 4.55
N THR A 228 13.77 8.02 4.69
CA THR A 228 13.62 9.01 5.77
C THR A 228 13.47 10.43 5.23
N ASP A 229 13.64 10.62 3.91
CA ASP A 229 13.48 11.90 3.26
C ASP A 229 12.01 12.33 3.26
N THR A 230 11.76 13.56 3.73
CA THR A 230 10.39 14.05 3.93
C THR A 230 9.68 14.29 2.60
N GLU A 231 10.38 14.83 1.60
CA GLU A 231 9.79 15.08 0.29
C GLU A 231 9.42 13.77 -0.41
N GLU A 232 10.30 12.77 -0.34
CA GLU A 232 10.03 11.45 -0.91
C GLU A 232 8.87 10.75 -0.20
N LEU A 233 8.78 10.83 1.13
CA LEU A 233 7.63 10.31 1.89
C LEU A 233 6.31 11.00 1.50
N MET A 234 6.34 12.32 1.27
CA MET A 234 5.18 13.07 0.78
C MET A 234 4.80 12.66 -0.64
N LYS A 235 5.78 12.47 -1.54
CA LYS A 235 5.55 11.98 -2.92
C LYS A 235 4.96 10.57 -2.92
N MET A 236 5.50 9.66 -2.09
CA MET A 236 4.96 8.31 -1.92
C MET A 236 3.50 8.35 -1.44
N ARG A 237 3.20 9.21 -0.46
CA ARG A 237 1.82 9.38 0.02
C ARG A 237 0.89 9.93 -1.06
N GLN A 238 1.34 10.95 -1.79
CA GLN A 238 0.55 11.55 -2.86
C GLN A 238 0.23 10.50 -3.92
N PHE A 239 1.25 9.76 -4.38
CA PHE A 239 1.08 8.64 -5.30
C PHE A 239 0.03 7.63 -4.79
N ALA A 240 0.13 7.21 -3.52
CA ALA A 240 -0.82 6.24 -2.98
C ALA A 240 -2.25 6.79 -2.89
N CYS A 241 -2.40 8.08 -2.58
CA CYS A 241 -3.69 8.76 -2.61
C CYS A 241 -4.26 8.82 -4.03
N ASP A 242 -3.42 9.18 -5.00
CA ASP A 242 -3.81 9.29 -6.40
C ASP A 242 -4.21 7.93 -6.99
N VAL A 243 -3.56 6.84 -6.56
CA VAL A 243 -4.01 5.48 -6.91
C VAL A 243 -5.40 5.19 -6.35
N CYS A 244 -5.67 5.55 -5.09
CA CYS A 244 -7.01 5.38 -4.51
C CYS A 244 -8.08 6.20 -5.25
N ASP A 245 -7.74 7.42 -5.64
CA ASP A 245 -8.69 8.39 -6.18
C ASP A 245 -8.91 8.18 -7.68
N PHE A 246 -7.86 7.87 -8.44
CA PHE A 246 -7.91 7.84 -9.90
C PHE A 246 -7.69 6.46 -10.51
N ALA A 247 -7.03 5.54 -9.80
CA ALA A 247 -6.77 4.18 -10.30
C ALA A 247 -7.21 3.08 -9.32
N PRO A 248 -8.44 3.11 -8.76
CA PRO A 248 -8.88 2.17 -7.73
C PRO A 248 -8.89 0.70 -8.19
N HIS A 249 -8.94 0.44 -9.50
CA HIS A 249 -8.78 -0.89 -10.09
C HIS A 249 -7.42 -1.55 -9.77
N LEU A 250 -6.37 -0.77 -9.47
CA LEU A 250 -5.08 -1.29 -9.00
C LEU A 250 -5.16 -1.89 -7.59
N LEU A 251 -6.26 -1.62 -6.87
CA LEU A 251 -6.54 -2.14 -5.53
C LEU A 251 -7.54 -3.31 -5.58
N ASP A 252 -8.00 -3.71 -6.76
CA ASP A 252 -8.95 -4.80 -6.91
C ASP A 252 -8.29 -6.18 -6.71
N ASN A 253 -9.14 -7.21 -6.55
CA ASN A 253 -8.72 -8.59 -6.38
C ASN A 253 -7.71 -8.99 -7.46
N ASP A 254 -6.70 -9.73 -7.02
CA ASP A 254 -5.62 -10.26 -7.86
C ASP A 254 -4.60 -9.20 -8.32
N ASN A 255 -4.62 -8.01 -7.74
CA ASN A 255 -3.56 -7.03 -7.95
C ASN A 255 -2.59 -6.92 -6.76
N ILE A 256 -1.32 -7.23 -7.01
CA ILE A 256 -0.23 -7.12 -6.05
C ILE A 256 0.12 -5.66 -5.71
N SER A 257 -0.22 -4.69 -6.55
CA SER A 257 -0.15 -3.25 -6.26
C SER A 257 -0.91 -2.85 -4.99
N LEU A 258 -1.93 -3.62 -4.58
CA LEU A 258 -2.59 -3.42 -3.29
C LEU A 258 -1.59 -3.47 -2.12
N LEU A 259 -0.61 -4.38 -2.15
CA LEU A 259 0.41 -4.44 -1.09
C LEU A 259 1.32 -3.22 -1.09
N VAL A 260 1.64 -2.67 -2.27
CA VAL A 260 2.43 -1.43 -2.40
C VAL A 260 1.69 -0.26 -1.77
N ILE A 261 0.39 -0.13 -2.03
CA ILE A 261 -0.41 0.95 -1.44
C ILE A 261 -0.58 0.75 0.07
N LEU A 262 -0.74 -0.50 0.53
CA LEU A 262 -0.78 -0.82 1.96
C LEU A 262 0.54 -0.60 2.70
N LEU A 263 1.68 -0.50 2.01
CA LEU A 263 2.93 -0.05 2.65
C LEU A 263 2.89 1.44 3.02
N ILE A 264 2.10 2.24 2.31
CA ILE A 264 2.13 3.70 2.37
C ILE A 264 0.92 4.25 3.14
N LEU A 265 -0.28 3.72 2.85
CA LEU A 265 -1.54 4.14 3.48
C LEU A 265 -2.08 3.04 4.38
N THR A 266 -2.67 3.44 5.51
CA THR A 266 -3.42 2.51 6.34
C THR A 266 -4.67 2.06 5.60
N ARG A 267 -5.12 0.84 5.86
CA ARG A 267 -6.40 0.35 5.32
C ARG A 267 -7.57 1.29 5.62
N SER A 268 -7.61 1.87 6.83
CA SER A 268 -8.67 2.81 7.23
C SER A 268 -8.70 4.07 6.36
N GLU A 269 -7.53 4.59 5.97
CA GLU A 269 -7.44 5.76 5.10
C GLU A 269 -7.92 5.46 3.68
N ILE A 270 -7.52 4.30 3.13
CA ILE A 270 -8.00 3.85 1.81
C ILE A 270 -9.52 3.69 1.82
N CYS A 271 -10.09 3.04 2.86
CA CYS A 271 -11.54 2.89 2.99
C CYS A 271 -12.26 4.24 3.04
N ARG A 272 -11.79 5.18 3.85
CA ARG A 272 -12.40 6.52 3.94
C ARG A 272 -12.40 7.24 2.58
N ARG A 273 -11.32 7.12 1.81
CA ARG A 273 -11.23 7.71 0.46
C ARG A 273 -12.22 7.07 -0.51
N PHE A 274 -12.34 5.75 -0.49
CA PHE A 274 -13.30 5.04 -1.33
C PHE A 274 -14.74 5.47 -1.02
N GLU A 275 -15.07 5.58 0.27
CA GLU A 275 -16.37 6.10 0.70
C GLU A 275 -16.62 7.53 0.21
N ASN A 276 -15.62 8.42 0.33
CA ASN A 276 -15.70 9.79 -0.19
C ASN A 276 -15.91 9.85 -1.72
N ASN A 277 -15.40 8.87 -2.46
CA ASN A 277 -15.54 8.76 -3.92
C ASN A 277 -16.83 8.03 -4.33
N GLY A 278 -17.72 7.69 -3.38
CA GLY A 278 -18.95 6.93 -3.66
C GLY A 278 -18.72 5.45 -3.97
N ILE A 279 -17.49 4.94 -3.79
CA ILE A 279 -17.13 3.55 -4.02
C ILE A 279 -17.50 2.75 -2.77
N ARG A 280 -18.66 2.07 -2.80
CA ARG A 280 -19.08 1.21 -1.69
C ARG A 280 -18.11 0.06 -1.47
N ILE A 281 -17.72 -0.14 -0.21
CA ILE A 281 -16.75 -1.16 0.24
C ILE A 281 -17.44 -2.45 0.71
N GLU A 282 -18.77 -2.44 0.74
CA GLU A 282 -19.57 -3.56 1.23
C GLU A 282 -19.21 -4.86 0.51
N GLY A 283 -18.91 -5.90 1.30
CA GLY A 283 -18.78 -7.26 0.83
C GLY A 283 -17.43 -7.67 0.24
N SER A 284 -16.58 -6.79 -0.32
CA SER A 284 -15.19 -7.20 -0.59
C SER A 284 -14.13 -6.12 -0.88
N THR A 285 -14.44 -4.94 -1.43
CA THR A 285 -13.50 -4.12 -2.25
C THR A 285 -12.11 -3.80 -1.65
N ILE A 286 -12.01 -3.49 -0.36
CA ILE A 286 -10.73 -3.38 0.38
C ILE A 286 -10.93 -3.98 1.78
N SER A 287 -11.30 -5.25 1.83
CA SER A 287 -11.48 -5.97 3.09
C SER A 287 -10.14 -6.44 3.66
N HIS A 288 -10.07 -6.62 4.98
CA HIS A 288 -8.95 -7.32 5.64
C HIS A 288 -8.68 -8.65 4.93
N ARG A 289 -9.73 -9.37 4.56
CA ARG A 289 -9.66 -10.62 3.78
C ARG A 289 -8.90 -10.47 2.45
N ARG A 290 -9.02 -9.35 1.74
CA ARG A 290 -8.29 -9.12 0.47
C ARG A 290 -6.80 -8.90 0.69
N ALA A 291 -6.43 -8.08 1.67
CA ALA A 291 -5.03 -7.90 2.05
C ALA A 291 -4.41 -9.24 2.46
N GLU A 292 -5.12 -10.03 3.26
CA GLU A 292 -4.69 -11.37 3.67
C GLU A 292 -4.60 -12.35 2.50
N CYS A 293 -5.51 -12.28 1.53
CA CYS A 293 -5.43 -13.10 0.32
C CYS A 293 -4.18 -12.77 -0.51
N MET A 294 -3.83 -11.48 -0.66
CA MET A 294 -2.59 -11.11 -1.37
C MET A 294 -1.35 -11.59 -0.62
N LYS A 295 -1.32 -11.48 0.71
CA LYS A 295 -0.24 -12.08 1.53
C LYS A 295 -0.16 -13.60 1.37
N GLN A 296 -1.30 -14.30 1.25
CA GLN A 296 -1.30 -15.73 0.95
C GLN A 296 -0.74 -16.03 -0.45
N LYS A 297 -0.99 -15.18 -1.46
CA LYS A 297 -0.37 -15.29 -2.79
C LYS A 297 1.13 -15.06 -2.77
N MET A 298 1.63 -14.28 -1.80
CA MET A 298 3.05 -14.18 -1.51
C MET A 298 3.62 -15.47 -0.90
N GLY A 299 2.80 -16.48 -0.62
CA GLY A 299 3.19 -17.69 0.09
C GLY A 299 3.30 -17.50 1.60
N TRP A 300 2.87 -16.37 2.16
CA TRP A 300 2.86 -16.13 3.60
C TRP A 300 1.55 -16.66 4.21
N ARG A 301 1.60 -17.91 4.67
CA ARG A 301 0.47 -18.66 5.22
C ARG A 301 0.27 -18.38 6.70
N THR A 302 1.34 -18.11 7.45
CA THR A 302 1.29 -17.87 8.89
C THR A 302 1.43 -16.39 9.25
N ALA A 303 1.08 -16.02 10.48
CA ALA A 303 1.28 -14.66 10.97
C ALA A 303 2.78 -14.29 11.04
N ASP A 304 3.62 -15.23 11.46
CA ASP A 304 5.08 -15.01 11.55
C ASP A 304 5.72 -14.74 10.20
N GLU A 305 5.25 -15.40 9.14
CA GLU A 305 5.71 -15.15 7.76
C GLU A 305 5.29 -13.77 7.23
N ARG A 306 4.16 -13.23 7.70
CA ARG A 306 3.63 -11.92 7.27
C ARG A 306 4.23 -10.76 8.07
N LYS A 307 4.62 -11.04 9.32
CA LYS A 307 5.13 -10.05 10.28
C LYS A 307 6.21 -9.12 9.71
N PRO A 308 7.20 -9.59 8.93
CA PRO A 308 8.19 -8.70 8.31
C PRO A 308 7.57 -7.60 7.45
N PHE A 309 6.60 -7.95 6.60
CA PHE A 309 5.89 -6.99 5.76
C PHE A 309 5.05 -6.03 6.60
N ASP A 310 4.27 -6.55 7.55
CA ASP A 310 3.39 -5.74 8.39
C ASP A 310 4.16 -4.75 9.28
N ASN A 311 5.35 -5.14 9.76
CA ASN A 311 6.26 -4.26 10.48
C ASN A 311 6.74 -3.11 9.60
N VAL A 312 7.21 -3.41 8.38
CA VAL A 312 7.64 -2.37 7.44
C VAL A 312 6.49 -1.42 7.09
N ALA A 313 5.30 -1.97 6.81
CA ALA A 313 4.12 -1.15 6.52
C ALA A 313 3.82 -0.20 7.67
N THR A 314 3.81 -0.69 8.91
CA THR A 314 3.56 0.12 10.10
C THR A 314 4.61 1.22 10.28
N GLU A 315 5.88 0.88 10.12
CA GLU A 315 7.00 1.84 10.24
C GLU A 315 6.95 2.91 9.14
N LEU A 316 6.70 2.51 7.88
CA LEU A 316 6.62 3.44 6.75
C LEU A 316 5.39 4.34 6.84
N GLN A 317 4.21 3.78 7.12
CA GLN A 317 2.98 4.57 7.34
C GLN A 317 3.17 5.60 8.46
N THR A 318 3.88 5.23 9.54
CA THR A 318 4.19 6.17 10.63
C THR A 318 5.10 7.30 10.16
N ARG A 319 6.16 6.99 9.39
CA ARG A 319 7.06 7.99 8.80
C ARG A 319 6.31 8.92 7.84
N VAL A 320 5.49 8.35 6.94
CA VAL A 320 4.65 9.09 6.00
C VAL A 320 3.69 10.03 6.72
N LYS A 321 3.02 9.53 7.77
CA LYS A 321 2.11 10.34 8.59
C LYS A 321 2.84 11.50 9.25
N ASN A 322 4.02 11.25 9.84
CA ASN A 322 4.82 12.27 10.50
C ASN A 322 5.36 13.32 9.52
N ALA A 323 5.69 12.92 8.30
CA ALA A 323 6.12 13.82 7.23
C ALA A 323 4.98 14.77 6.78
N CYS A 324 3.77 14.24 6.64
CA CYS A 324 2.62 15.01 6.13
C CYS A 324 1.89 15.81 7.22
N PHE A 325 1.92 15.32 8.45
CA PHE A 325 1.24 15.90 9.61
C PHE A 325 2.23 15.96 10.78
N PRO A 326 3.24 16.85 10.72
CA PRO A 326 4.19 16.97 11.81
C PRO A 326 3.42 17.31 13.09
N ALA A 327 3.63 16.51 14.13
CA ALA A 327 2.98 16.73 15.42
C ALA A 327 3.21 18.19 15.84
N PRO A 328 2.19 18.90 16.37
CA PRO A 328 2.38 20.24 16.88
C PRO A 328 3.54 20.19 17.87
N ARG A 329 4.66 20.86 17.54
CA ARG A 329 5.79 20.96 18.46
C ARG A 329 5.19 21.50 19.76
N PRO A 330 5.36 20.82 20.91
CA PRO A 330 4.88 21.36 22.17
C PRO A 330 5.57 22.72 22.31
N THR A 331 4.79 23.78 22.13
CA THR A 331 5.25 25.11 22.48
C THR A 331 5.59 24.99 23.94
N ARG A 332 6.89 25.13 24.24
CA ARG A 332 7.40 25.17 25.59
C ARG A 332 6.73 26.37 26.23
N SER A 333 5.53 26.17 26.78
CA SER A 333 4.87 27.14 27.60
C SER A 333 5.80 27.25 28.81
N ASN A 334 6.63 28.30 28.78
CA ASN A 334 7.15 28.90 29.98
C ASN A 334 5.93 29.40 30.78
N ALA A 335 5.14 28.48 31.31
CA ALA A 335 4.19 28.73 32.36
C ALA A 335 5.03 29.02 33.60
N ARG A 336 5.51 30.27 33.68
CA ARG A 336 5.91 30.89 34.94
C ARG A 336 4.77 30.62 35.92
N LYS A 337 5.01 29.71 36.86
CA LYS A 337 4.12 29.51 38.02
C LYS A 337 3.85 30.88 38.64
N PRO A 338 2.59 31.27 38.89
CA PRO A 338 2.34 32.45 39.69
C PRO A 338 2.86 32.18 41.10
N SER A 339 3.86 32.96 41.49
CA SER A 339 4.31 33.18 42.86
C SER A 339 3.10 33.51 43.73
N ARG A 340 2.72 32.57 44.63
CA ARG A 340 1.82 32.86 45.75
C ARG A 340 2.67 33.12 46.98
N LYS A 341 2.49 34.33 47.51
CA LYS A 341 3.13 34.87 48.70
C LYS A 341 2.82 34.03 49.94
N SER A 342 3.83 34.02 50.80
CA SER A 342 3.88 33.47 52.15
C SER A 342 2.88 34.11 53.12
N SER A 343 2.37 33.31 54.05
CA SER A 343 2.20 33.67 55.46
C SER A 343 2.27 32.39 56.32
N THR A 344 3.40 32.22 57.02
CA THR A 344 3.66 31.58 58.36
C THR A 344 2.65 30.55 58.91
N SER A 345 3.04 29.43 59.54
CA SER A 345 3.98 29.26 60.66
C SER A 345 4.29 27.76 60.96
N ALA A 346 5.49 27.50 61.49
CA ALA A 346 5.95 26.41 62.38
C ALA A 346 6.12 24.96 61.87
N THR A 347 7.39 24.53 61.83
CA THR A 347 7.94 23.17 62.01
C THR A 347 7.67 22.60 63.43
N PRO A 348 8.02 21.35 63.81
CA PRO A 348 8.67 20.24 63.05
C PRO A 348 8.00 18.85 63.23
N SER A 349 8.27 17.88 62.35
CA SER A 349 8.68 16.49 62.71
C SER A 349 8.70 15.55 61.50
N THR A 350 9.81 14.84 61.34
CA THR A 350 10.05 13.67 60.48
C THR A 350 9.50 12.37 61.13
N PRO A 351 9.58 11.20 60.47
CA PRO A 351 8.67 10.61 59.48
C PRO A 351 7.92 9.38 60.09
N PRO A 352 7.10 8.62 59.34
CA PRO A 352 7.65 7.31 58.94
C PRO A 352 7.18 6.76 57.59
N ILE A 353 8.10 5.95 57.05
CA ILE A 353 7.93 4.90 56.04
C ILE A 353 6.82 3.93 56.46
N GLY A 354 5.94 3.54 55.53
CA GLY A 354 4.93 2.53 55.82
C GLY A 354 4.08 2.18 54.60
N PHE A 355 4.27 0.96 54.13
CA PHE A 355 3.50 0.24 53.13
C PHE A 355 1.98 0.17 53.39
N PHE A 356 1.26 -0.17 52.32
CA PHE A 356 -0.10 -0.74 52.22
C PHE A 356 -1.30 0.20 52.01
N SER A 357 -1.85 0.08 50.80
CA SER A 357 -3.24 -0.23 50.44
C SER A 357 -4.37 0.17 51.40
N GLY A 358 -5.36 0.88 50.87
CA GLY A 358 -6.66 1.02 51.51
C GLY A 358 -7.64 1.89 50.71
N PRO A 359 -8.96 1.78 50.94
CA PRO A 359 -9.90 1.55 49.86
C PRO A 359 -11.07 2.57 49.79
N VAL A 360 -11.91 2.40 48.76
CA VAL A 360 -13.33 2.85 48.59
C VAL A 360 -13.86 4.06 49.38
N GLY A 361 -14.23 5.11 48.61
CA GLY A 361 -15.61 5.63 48.48
C GLY A 361 -16.25 6.41 49.64
N HIS A 362 -16.68 7.65 49.41
CA HIS A 362 -18.11 8.04 49.42
C HIS A 362 -18.35 9.55 49.17
N MET A 363 -19.27 9.80 48.23
CA MET A 363 -20.39 10.77 48.25
C MET A 363 -20.22 12.31 48.26
N SER A 364 -21.13 12.88 47.43
CA SER A 364 -21.75 14.21 47.44
C SER A 364 -20.93 15.33 46.76
N ARG A 365 -21.49 16.18 45.88
CA ARG A 365 -22.88 16.62 45.69
C ARG A 365 -22.99 17.30 44.30
N ASN A 366 -24.01 16.95 43.52
CA ASN A 366 -24.52 17.68 42.34
C ASN A 366 -25.41 18.89 42.82
N PRO A 367 -26.00 19.81 42.00
CA PRO A 367 -26.21 19.76 40.54
C PRO A 367 -26.13 21.10 39.74
N SER A 368 -26.09 20.98 38.41
CA SER A 368 -26.87 21.79 37.42
C SER A 368 -26.58 21.26 36.01
N VAL A 369 -27.36 20.27 35.54
CA VAL A 369 -28.52 20.38 34.63
C VAL A 369 -28.25 21.15 33.33
N SER A 370 -27.97 20.41 32.26
CA SER A 370 -28.41 20.70 30.89
C SER A 370 -28.57 19.39 30.13
N TYR A 371 -29.78 19.15 29.63
CA TYR A 371 -30.23 17.94 28.93
C TYR A 371 -29.76 17.91 27.46
N ARG A 372 -29.34 16.76 26.93
CA ARG A 372 -30.13 15.95 25.97
C ARG A 372 -29.37 14.75 25.37
N ILE A 373 -29.95 13.57 25.66
CA ILE A 373 -30.23 12.41 24.80
C ILE A 373 -29.06 11.56 24.25
N THR A 374 -29.00 10.35 24.83
CA THR A 374 -28.24 9.16 24.46
C THR A 374 -28.94 8.29 23.40
N GLY A 375 -28.14 7.62 22.55
CA GLY A 375 -28.49 6.39 21.82
C GLY A 375 -27.21 5.70 21.29
N PRO A 376 -27.14 4.36 21.22
CA PRO A 376 -25.96 3.62 21.70
C PRO A 376 -25.16 2.90 20.60
N ASN A 377 -23.82 3.06 20.60
CA ASN A 377 -22.81 1.99 20.50
C ASN A 377 -21.40 2.54 20.23
N GLY A 378 -20.48 2.27 21.16
CA GLY A 378 -19.04 2.05 20.88
C GLY A 378 -18.16 3.26 20.60
N ASN A 379 -17.74 3.97 21.64
CA ASN A 379 -16.61 4.90 21.60
C ASN A 379 -15.30 4.20 21.21
N ALA A 380 -14.73 4.58 20.07
CA ALA A 380 -13.29 4.63 19.85
C ALA A 380 -12.93 6.08 19.53
N ASN A 381 -12.29 6.76 20.49
CA ASN A 381 -11.82 8.13 20.36
C ASN A 381 -10.89 8.29 19.14
N SER A 382 -11.42 8.89 18.07
CA SER A 382 -10.63 9.54 17.03
C SER A 382 -11.00 11.02 17.01
N SER A 383 -10.58 11.73 18.06
CA SER A 383 -10.66 13.19 18.11
C SER A 383 -9.61 13.80 17.18
N ILE A 384 -9.87 13.72 15.88
CA ILE A 384 -9.14 14.45 14.84
C ILE A 384 -10.14 15.40 14.19
N ASN A 385 -10.00 16.68 14.53
CA ASN A 385 -10.76 17.77 13.93
C ASN A 385 -10.01 18.20 12.65
N ILE A 386 -10.26 17.51 11.54
CA ILE A 386 -9.78 17.95 10.20
C ILE A 386 -10.85 18.86 9.61
N PRO A 387 -10.53 20.09 9.19
CA PRO A 387 -11.45 20.89 8.39
C PRO A 387 -11.75 20.14 7.08
N ALA A 388 -13.03 19.86 6.83
CA ALA A 388 -13.48 19.32 5.57
C ALA A 388 -13.11 20.30 4.42
N PRO A 389 -12.78 19.80 3.22
CA PRO A 389 -12.67 20.67 2.05
C PRO A 389 -14.01 21.39 1.83
N PRO A 390 -14.01 22.64 1.33
CA PRO A 390 -15.24 23.40 1.15
C PRO A 390 -16.16 22.62 0.22
N SER A 391 -17.31 22.19 0.75
CA SER A 391 -18.42 21.75 -0.08
C SER A 391 -18.78 22.91 -0.99
N ARG A 392 -18.51 22.78 -2.28
CA ARG A 392 -19.16 23.64 -3.27
C ARG A 392 -20.64 23.30 -3.21
N ALA A 393 -21.37 24.08 -2.41
CA ALA A 393 -22.81 24.10 -2.42
C ALA A 393 -23.24 24.44 -3.85
N PHE A 394 -23.76 23.46 -4.58
CA PHE A 394 -24.58 23.74 -5.73
C PHE A 394 -25.83 24.44 -5.21
N SER A 395 -25.91 25.73 -5.51
CA SER A 395 -27.06 26.56 -5.25
C SER A 395 -28.33 25.91 -5.79
N SER A 396 -29.31 25.87 -4.91
CA SER A 396 -30.73 25.61 -5.10
C SER A 396 -31.26 25.80 -6.53
N MET A 397 -31.79 24.72 -7.11
CA MET A 397 -33.02 24.81 -7.88
C MET A 397 -34.07 23.89 -7.25
N SER A 398 -35.08 24.56 -6.67
CA SER A 398 -36.26 23.95 -6.09
C SER A 398 -37.10 23.32 -7.19
N PHE A 399 -37.06 21.99 -7.32
CA PHE A 399 -38.02 21.26 -8.13
C PHE A 399 -39.04 20.57 -7.22
N LYS A 400 -40.29 21.00 -7.38
CA LYS A 400 -41.48 20.44 -6.75
C LYS A 400 -41.56 18.93 -7.00
N LYS A 401 -41.64 18.19 -5.90
CA LYS A 401 -41.90 16.75 -5.83
C LYS A 401 -43.33 16.44 -6.29
N PRO A 402 -43.56 15.59 -7.31
CA PRO A 402 -44.86 14.98 -7.52
C PRO A 402 -44.98 13.76 -6.59
N SER A 403 -46.00 13.78 -5.74
CA SER A 403 -46.49 12.63 -4.97
C SER A 403 -47.22 11.66 -5.88
N ASN A 404 -46.89 10.37 -5.85
CA ASN A 404 -47.81 9.28 -6.21
C ASN A 404 -47.28 7.90 -5.78
N PRO A 405 -48.10 6.83 -5.77
CA PRO A 405 -48.56 6.25 -4.52
C PRO A 405 -48.01 4.84 -4.24
N ASP A 406 -48.20 4.47 -2.98
CA ASP A 406 -48.02 3.16 -2.36
C ASP A 406 -48.59 1.98 -3.19
N PRO A 407 -47.84 0.88 -3.37
CA PRO A 407 -48.42 -0.42 -3.64
C PRO A 407 -48.11 -1.40 -2.49
N ARG A 408 -49.16 -1.61 -1.70
CA ARG A 408 -49.66 -2.85 -1.10
C ARG A 408 -48.68 -4.04 -0.99
N LYS A 409 -48.52 -4.43 0.28
CA LYS A 409 -48.23 -5.79 0.78
C LYS A 409 -48.77 -6.92 -0.09
N SER A 410 -47.91 -7.88 -0.42
CA SER A 410 -48.28 -9.30 -0.58
C SER A 410 -47.28 -10.18 0.17
N LYS A 411 -47.82 -10.97 1.10
CA LYS A 411 -47.18 -12.07 1.83
C LYS A 411 -46.85 -13.21 0.86
N GLY A 412 -45.76 -13.95 1.13
CA GLY A 412 -45.58 -15.32 0.65
C GLY A 412 -44.13 -15.71 0.39
N GLY A 413 -43.53 -16.45 1.32
CA GLY A 413 -42.56 -17.51 1.00
C GLY A 413 -43.09 -18.83 1.57
N PRO A 414 -42.38 -19.96 1.49
CA PRO A 414 -41.21 -20.31 0.68
C PRO A 414 -41.48 -21.54 -0.22
N GLY A 415 -40.63 -21.83 -1.21
CA GLY A 415 -40.79 -23.05 -2.02
C GLY A 415 -39.69 -23.30 -3.03
N SER A 416 -38.89 -24.32 -2.73
CA SER A 416 -37.88 -24.99 -3.55
C SER A 416 -38.38 -25.41 -4.94
N SER A 417 -37.58 -25.20 -5.99
CA SER A 417 -37.39 -26.24 -7.00
C SER A 417 -36.09 -26.06 -7.78
N ALA A 418 -35.42 -27.19 -7.96
CA ALA A 418 -34.19 -27.38 -8.70
C ALA A 418 -34.51 -27.65 -10.19
N ALA A 419 -33.48 -27.46 -11.02
CA ALA A 419 -33.35 -27.89 -12.41
C ALA A 419 -34.25 -27.18 -13.45
N GLU A 420 -33.64 -26.44 -14.37
CA GLU A 420 -33.62 -26.81 -15.80
C GLU A 420 -32.68 -25.89 -16.62
N PRO A 421 -32.21 -26.35 -17.81
CA PRO A 421 -30.90 -26.02 -18.37
C PRO A 421 -30.89 -24.86 -19.38
N MET A 422 -29.67 -24.42 -19.66
CA MET A 422 -29.29 -23.46 -20.70
C MET A 422 -29.67 -23.96 -22.10
N ASP A 423 -30.36 -23.11 -22.85
CA ASP A 423 -30.48 -23.24 -24.31
C ASP A 423 -29.68 -22.11 -24.99
N LEU A 424 -28.89 -22.50 -25.99
CA LEU A 424 -28.03 -21.65 -26.79
C LEU A 424 -28.70 -21.43 -28.14
N SER A 425 -28.99 -20.18 -28.48
CA SER A 425 -29.25 -19.73 -29.84
C SER A 425 -28.55 -18.41 -30.07
#